data_AF-M1T538-F1
#
_entry.id   AF-M1T538-F1
#
_cell.length_a   1.000
_cell.length_b   1.000
_cell.length_c   1.000
_cell.angle_alpha   90.00
_cell.angle_beta   90.00
_cell.angle_gamma   90.00
#
_symmetry.space_group_name_H-M   'P 1'
#
loop_
_entity.id
_entity.type
_entity.pdbx_description
1 polymer ?
#
loop_
_entity_poly.entity_id
_entity_poly.type
_entity_poly.pdbx_seq_one_letter_code
_entity_poly.pdbx_strand_id
1 'polypeptide(L)'
;MRARRGMTATEVPLRRSPTEKPPFTLGQIKKAIPPHCFDRSVIRSFSYVFRDLLFAVLFLYVAVALIPKLSLGLALAAWPLYWVLQGCVLTGLWVIAHECGHHAFSDYSLLDDVAGLVFHSALLVPYFSWKYSHRRHHSNTSSIERDEVFVPKPKFALSWYSKYLNNPLGRIVTLSVTLTLGWPLYLAFNVSGRPYPRFACHFDPYGPIYTDRERTQIFISDAGLMATSYALYRFAASYGFWWLARVYGVPLLIVNGWLVLITYLQHTHPALPHYDSSEWDWLRGGAGDGGQGLRGAQQGVPQHHGHPRRAPPLLDDAALPRHGGDQGHQAAAGRVLPVRRDSAAEGDVEGGAGMHLRGAGRGEKAGGCLLVPEGVLNRSVNQKRRFGEGGKGGRAVAALSLLRPLCVSASSS
;
A
#
# COMPACT_ATOMS: atom_id res chain seq x y z
N MET A 1 -19.11 2.66 -50.41
CA MET A 1 -17.88 1.95 -50.00
C MET A 1 -17.76 1.98 -48.48
N ARG A 2 -17.97 0.84 -47.82
CA ARG A 2 -17.87 0.70 -46.36
C ARG A 2 -16.42 0.34 -46.02
N ALA A 3 -15.66 1.30 -45.50
CA ALA A 3 -14.29 1.05 -45.06
C ALA A 3 -14.29 -0.01 -43.95
N ARG A 4 -13.65 -1.15 -44.21
CA ARG A 4 -13.41 -2.20 -43.23
C ARG A 4 -12.54 -1.62 -42.13
N ARG A 5 -13.07 -1.54 -40.90
CA ARG A 5 -12.26 -1.33 -39.69
C ARG A 5 -11.27 -2.48 -39.60
N GLY A 6 -9.99 -2.12 -39.54
CA GLY A 6 -8.89 -3.07 -39.37
C GLY A 6 -9.10 -3.92 -38.12
N MET A 7 -8.71 -5.19 -38.25
CA MET A 7 -8.67 -6.18 -37.18
C MET A 7 -7.97 -5.58 -35.96
N THR A 8 -8.71 -5.47 -34.87
CA THR A 8 -8.21 -5.12 -33.54
C THR A 8 -7.20 -6.17 -33.11
N ALA A 9 -6.08 -5.72 -32.55
CA ALA A 9 -5.16 -6.55 -31.79
C ALA A 9 -5.97 -7.47 -30.86
N THR A 10 -5.70 -8.76 -30.91
CA THR A 10 -6.31 -9.76 -30.04
C THR A 10 -6.03 -9.37 -28.59
N GLU A 11 -7.01 -8.77 -27.91
CA GLU A 11 -6.92 -8.49 -26.47
C GLU A 11 -6.77 -9.84 -25.77
N VAL A 12 -5.56 -10.13 -25.28
CA VAL A 12 -5.35 -11.26 -24.37
C VAL A 12 -6.21 -10.97 -23.13
N PRO A 13 -7.18 -11.83 -22.77
CA PRO A 13 -8.04 -11.58 -21.63
C PRO A 13 -7.20 -11.36 -20.36
N LEU A 14 -7.37 -10.22 -19.70
CA LEU A 14 -6.72 -9.92 -18.43
C LEU A 14 -7.15 -10.98 -17.40
N ARG A 15 -6.21 -11.83 -16.99
CA ARG A 15 -6.45 -12.85 -15.97
C ARG A 15 -6.66 -12.17 -14.61
N ARG A 16 -7.88 -12.26 -14.08
CA ARG A 16 -8.23 -11.68 -12.77
C ARG A 16 -7.67 -12.47 -11.59
N SER A 17 -7.50 -11.80 -10.45
CA SER A 17 -7.21 -12.46 -9.18
C SER A 17 -8.42 -13.29 -8.72
N PRO A 18 -8.21 -14.39 -7.97
CA PRO A 18 -9.30 -15.16 -7.39
C PRO A 18 -10.19 -14.29 -6.51
N THR A 19 -11.50 -14.47 -6.63
CA THR A 19 -12.49 -13.67 -5.87
C THR A 19 -13.23 -14.48 -4.80
N GLU A 20 -13.12 -15.80 -4.87
CA GLU A 20 -13.73 -16.74 -3.92
C GLU A 20 -13.15 -16.58 -2.52
N LYS A 21 -13.96 -16.92 -1.51
CA LYS A 21 -13.50 -16.92 -0.13
C LYS A 21 -12.34 -17.91 0.03
N PRO A 22 -11.19 -17.50 0.57
CA PRO A 22 -10.07 -18.41 0.77
C PRO A 22 -10.47 -19.62 1.62
N PRO A 23 -10.02 -20.84 1.28
CA PRO A 23 -10.37 -22.06 2.01
C PRO A 23 -9.57 -22.21 3.31
N PHE A 24 -8.96 -21.14 3.80
CA PHE A 24 -8.13 -21.10 5.00
C PHE A 24 -8.50 -19.91 5.88
N THR A 25 -8.19 -20.03 7.16
CA THR A 25 -8.44 -19.03 8.20
C THR A 25 -7.19 -18.20 8.50
N LEU A 26 -7.37 -17.03 9.12
CA LEU A 26 -6.24 -16.22 9.62
C LEU A 26 -5.34 -17.02 10.58
N GLY A 27 -5.92 -17.89 11.41
CA GLY A 27 -5.16 -18.75 12.32
C GLY A 27 -4.23 -19.71 11.58
N GLN A 28 -4.69 -20.28 10.46
CA GLN A 28 -3.87 -21.16 9.61
C GLN A 28 -2.74 -20.38 8.92
N ILE A 29 -2.99 -19.15 8.48
CA ILE A 29 -1.94 -18.26 7.93
C ILE A 29 -0.88 -18.00 8.99
N LYS A 30 -1.29 -17.57 10.19
CA LYS A 30 -0.36 -17.29 11.29
C LYS A 30 0.47 -18.52 11.68
N LYS A 31 -0.15 -19.71 11.69
CA LYS A 31 0.54 -20.97 11.98
C LYS A 31 1.55 -21.36 10.90
N ALA A 32 1.35 -20.94 9.66
CA ALA A 32 2.28 -21.20 8.56
C ALA A 32 3.52 -20.29 8.58
N ILE A 33 3.47 -19.16 9.29
CA ILE A 33 4.58 -18.22 9.43
C ILE A 33 5.52 -18.72 10.54
N PRO A 34 6.84 -18.83 10.30
CA PRO A 34 7.79 -19.22 11.34
C PRO A 34 7.72 -18.31 12.58
N PRO A 35 7.81 -18.85 13.82
CA PRO A 35 7.66 -18.05 15.04
C PRO A 35 8.63 -16.87 15.14
N HIS A 36 9.86 -17.03 14.67
CA HIS A 36 10.89 -15.97 14.71
C HIS A 36 10.57 -14.76 13.83
N CYS A 37 9.60 -14.86 12.89
CA CYS A 37 9.12 -13.71 12.12
C CYS A 37 8.28 -12.75 12.97
N PHE A 38 7.76 -13.20 14.12
CA PHE A 38 7.01 -12.35 15.04
C PHE A 38 7.92 -11.63 16.06
N ASP A 39 9.22 -11.94 16.08
CA ASP A 39 10.18 -11.34 17.02
C ASP A 39 10.69 -9.99 16.47
N ARG A 40 10.28 -8.89 17.11
CA ARG A 40 10.66 -7.53 16.71
C ARG A 40 11.93 -7.09 17.44
N SER A 41 13.05 -6.99 16.71
CA SER A 41 14.33 -6.57 17.28
C SER A 41 14.55 -5.06 17.17
N VAL A 42 14.45 -4.35 18.30
CA VAL A 42 14.73 -2.89 18.40
C VAL A 42 16.09 -2.53 17.79
N ILE A 43 17.14 -3.31 18.08
CA ILE A 43 18.49 -3.07 17.55
C ILE A 43 18.50 -3.15 16.02
N ARG A 44 17.85 -4.17 15.45
CA ARG A 44 17.75 -4.33 14.00
C ARG A 44 16.94 -3.19 13.38
N SER A 45 15.79 -2.84 13.95
CA SER A 45 14.93 -1.76 13.48
C SER A 45 15.67 -0.42 13.46
N PHE A 46 16.37 -0.06 14.55
CA PHE A 46 17.18 1.15 14.58
C PHE A 46 18.41 1.08 13.67
N SER A 47 18.99 -0.09 13.40
CA SER A 47 20.10 -0.19 12.44
C SER A 47 19.70 0.28 11.04
N TYR A 48 18.44 0.03 10.62
CA TYR A 48 17.91 0.55 9.36
C TYR A 48 17.69 2.06 9.41
N VAL A 49 17.18 2.60 10.54
CA VAL A 49 17.06 4.05 10.76
C VAL A 49 18.42 4.72 10.64
N PHE A 50 19.43 4.22 11.35
CA PHE A 50 20.79 4.78 11.32
C PHE A 50 21.40 4.72 9.93
N ARG A 51 21.23 3.60 9.22
CA ARG A 51 21.68 3.46 7.83
C ARG A 51 21.05 4.53 6.93
N ASP A 52 19.74 4.70 6.99
CA ASP A 52 19.02 5.62 6.11
C ASP A 52 19.36 7.08 6.46
N LEU A 53 19.48 7.42 7.75
CA LEU A 53 19.94 8.74 8.19
C LEU A 53 21.39 9.02 7.79
N LEU A 54 22.29 8.03 7.87
CA LEU A 54 23.68 8.17 7.43
C LEU A 54 23.75 8.52 5.94
N PHE A 55 23.03 7.79 5.10
CA PHE A 55 22.98 8.09 3.66
C PHE A 55 22.33 9.45 3.38
N ALA A 56 21.23 9.79 4.08
CA ALA A 56 20.56 11.06 3.93
C ALA A 56 21.48 12.25 4.29
N VAL A 57 22.28 12.12 5.35
CA VAL A 57 23.27 13.13 5.76
C VAL A 57 24.44 13.19 4.77
N LEU A 58 24.93 12.04 4.31
CA LEU A 58 26.03 11.99 3.34
C LEU A 58 25.65 12.66 2.01
N PHE A 59 24.47 12.35 1.48
CA PHE A 59 23.97 12.96 0.26
C PHE A 59 23.69 14.45 0.43
N LEU A 60 23.12 14.85 1.58
CA LEU A 60 22.95 16.28 1.89
C LEU A 60 24.31 16.99 1.96
N TYR A 61 25.32 16.39 2.59
CA TYR A 61 26.68 16.91 2.64
C TYR A 61 27.25 17.10 1.23
N VAL A 62 27.15 16.10 0.36
CA VAL A 62 27.56 16.20 -1.04
C VAL A 62 26.83 17.36 -1.74
N ALA A 63 25.52 17.50 -1.53
CA ALA A 63 24.71 18.53 -2.15
C ALA A 63 25.10 19.95 -1.72
N VAL A 64 25.39 20.16 -0.43
CA VAL A 64 25.69 21.50 0.09
C VAL A 64 27.17 21.86 -0.01
N ALA A 65 28.08 20.89 0.11
CA ALA A 65 29.52 21.13 0.20
C ALA A 65 30.26 20.91 -1.13
N LEU A 66 29.76 20.03 -2.00
CA LEU A 66 30.47 19.62 -3.22
C LEU A 66 29.80 20.12 -4.51
N ILE A 67 28.48 20.00 -4.65
CA ILE A 67 27.79 20.42 -5.89
C ILE A 67 28.06 21.90 -6.25
N PRO A 68 28.07 22.87 -5.31
CA PRO A 68 28.37 24.26 -5.63
C PRO A 68 29.79 24.50 -6.17
N LYS A 69 30.73 23.56 -5.97
CA LYS A 69 32.11 23.63 -6.44
C LYS A 69 32.29 23.05 -7.85
N LEU A 70 31.26 22.40 -8.39
CA LEU A 70 31.32 21.80 -9.72
C LEU A 70 31.16 22.86 -10.82
N SER A 71 31.67 22.56 -12.01
CA SER A 71 31.34 23.34 -13.20
C SER A 71 29.83 23.28 -13.48
N LEU A 72 29.28 24.30 -14.14
CA LEU A 72 27.84 24.43 -14.37
C LEU A 72 27.23 23.16 -14.98
N GLY A 73 27.87 22.58 -16.01
CA GLY A 73 27.37 21.35 -16.65
C GLY A 73 27.29 20.15 -15.71
N LEU A 74 28.30 19.97 -14.85
CA LEU A 74 28.30 18.90 -13.85
C LEU A 74 27.30 19.18 -12.72
N ALA A 75 27.17 20.43 -12.28
CA ALA A 75 26.18 20.82 -11.27
C ALA A 75 24.74 20.57 -11.75
N LEU A 76 24.44 20.88 -13.02
CA LEU A 76 23.12 20.64 -13.63
C LEU A 76 22.73 19.15 -13.65
N ALA A 77 23.70 18.24 -13.79
CA ALA A 77 23.48 16.80 -13.69
C ALA A 77 23.46 16.31 -12.24
N ALA A 78 24.29 16.88 -11.36
CA ALA A 78 24.42 16.46 -9.97
C ALA A 78 23.17 16.77 -9.13
N TRP A 79 22.48 17.88 -9.38
CA TRP A 79 21.26 18.24 -8.65
C TRP A 79 20.13 17.23 -8.80
N PRO A 80 19.69 16.86 -10.03
CA PRO A 80 18.70 15.80 -10.22
C PRO A 80 19.12 14.45 -9.64
N LEU A 81 20.41 14.11 -9.75
CA LEU A 81 20.93 12.87 -9.17
C LEU A 81 20.81 12.89 -7.65
N TYR A 82 21.21 13.99 -7.00
CA TYR A 82 21.00 14.18 -5.56
C TYR A 82 19.52 14.07 -5.20
N TRP A 83 18.62 14.75 -5.92
CA TRP A 83 17.19 14.72 -5.61
C TRP A 83 16.62 13.31 -5.63
N VAL A 84 16.92 12.53 -6.68
CA VAL A 84 16.46 11.14 -6.80
C VAL A 84 17.04 10.28 -5.69
N LEU A 85 18.36 10.33 -5.46
CA LEU A 85 19.01 9.52 -4.43
C LEU A 85 18.51 9.87 -3.02
N GLN A 86 18.43 11.16 -2.70
CA GLN A 86 17.94 11.64 -1.41
C GLN A 86 16.48 11.27 -1.21
N GLY A 87 15.63 11.51 -2.20
CA GLY A 87 14.22 11.15 -2.16
C GLY A 87 14.03 9.65 -1.92
N CYS A 88 14.75 8.80 -2.65
CA CYS A 88 14.67 7.34 -2.46
C CYS A 88 15.10 6.89 -1.05
N VAL A 89 16.16 7.46 -0.49
CA VAL A 89 16.60 7.14 0.88
C VAL A 89 15.57 7.61 1.91
N LEU A 90 15.02 8.82 1.75
CA LEU A 90 13.98 9.34 2.63
C LEU A 90 12.66 8.57 2.52
N THR A 91 12.35 7.97 1.35
CA THR A 91 11.25 7.01 1.22
C THR A 91 11.47 5.78 2.11
N GLY A 92 12.71 5.28 2.22
CA GLY A 92 13.05 4.21 3.16
C GLY A 92 12.73 4.57 4.61
N LEU A 93 13.13 5.78 5.03
CA LEU A 93 12.80 6.30 6.36
C LEU A 93 11.28 6.48 6.56
N TRP A 94 10.57 6.93 5.52
CA TRP A 94 9.12 7.04 5.52
C TRP A 94 8.45 5.67 5.75
N VAL A 95 8.93 4.62 5.09
CA VAL A 95 8.44 3.23 5.24
C VAL A 95 8.69 2.73 6.65
N ILE A 96 9.86 2.97 7.23
CA ILE A 96 10.15 2.58 8.62
C ILE A 96 9.16 3.25 9.59
N ALA A 97 8.89 4.54 9.41
CA ALA A 97 7.92 5.26 10.23
C ALA A 97 6.47 4.79 9.98
N HIS A 98 6.16 4.28 8.79
CA HIS A 98 4.92 3.57 8.51
C HIS A 98 4.81 2.26 9.31
N GLU A 99 5.88 1.47 9.38
CA GLU A 99 5.92 0.24 10.19
C GLU A 99 5.70 0.53 11.69
N CYS A 100 6.16 1.69 12.18
CA CYS A 100 5.81 2.15 13.52
C CYS A 100 4.29 2.30 13.71
N GLY A 101 3.56 2.77 12.71
CA GLY A 101 2.10 2.90 12.74
C GLY A 101 1.37 1.55 12.86
N HIS A 102 1.97 0.49 12.32
CA HIS A 102 1.50 -0.89 12.46
C HIS A 102 1.96 -1.56 13.75
N HIS A 103 2.79 -0.87 14.53
CA HIS A 103 3.52 -1.44 15.66
C HIS A 103 4.41 -2.62 15.26
N ALA A 104 4.98 -2.62 14.06
CA ALA A 104 5.91 -3.66 13.60
C ALA A 104 7.37 -3.32 13.91
N PHE A 105 7.65 -2.08 14.31
CA PHE A 105 9.01 -1.59 14.55
C PHE A 105 9.63 -2.16 15.85
N SER A 106 8.83 -2.28 16.91
CA SER A 106 9.25 -2.88 18.18
C SER A 106 8.10 -3.53 18.95
N ASP A 107 8.41 -4.20 20.06
CA ASP A 107 7.40 -4.68 21.02
C ASP A 107 6.83 -3.56 21.91
N TYR A 108 7.34 -2.33 21.79
CA TYR A 108 6.97 -1.19 22.64
C TYR A 108 6.19 -0.15 21.83
N SER A 109 4.86 -0.15 21.95
CA SER A 109 3.99 0.75 21.19
C SER A 109 4.32 2.23 21.35
N LEU A 110 4.74 2.66 22.55
CA LEU A 110 5.16 4.04 22.80
C LEU A 110 6.44 4.41 22.03
N LEU A 111 7.40 3.49 21.95
CA LEU A 111 8.64 3.71 21.19
C LEU A 111 8.33 3.88 19.71
N ASP A 112 7.45 3.03 19.18
CA ASP A 112 6.98 3.10 17.79
C ASP A 112 6.27 4.43 17.54
N ASP A 113 5.36 4.83 18.42
CA ASP A 113 4.62 6.08 18.28
C ASP A 113 5.52 7.31 18.33
N VAL A 114 6.53 7.32 19.20
CA VAL A 114 7.52 8.41 19.27
C VAL A 114 8.40 8.44 18.02
N ALA A 115 8.95 7.29 17.60
CA ALA A 115 9.79 7.21 16.41
C ALA A 115 9.00 7.61 15.15
N GLY A 116 7.79 7.08 15.00
CA GLY A 116 6.89 7.41 13.91
C GLY A 116 6.55 8.89 13.87
N LEU A 117 6.15 9.48 15.01
CA LEU A 117 5.86 10.91 15.12
C LEU A 117 7.05 11.76 14.69
N VAL A 118 8.27 11.47 15.16
CA VAL A 118 9.47 12.24 14.81
C VAL A 118 9.79 12.15 13.33
N PHE A 119 9.85 10.94 12.76
CA PHE A 119 10.27 10.75 11.37
C PHE A 119 9.21 11.18 10.36
N HIS A 120 7.93 10.90 10.61
CA HIS A 120 6.85 11.39 9.74
C HIS A 120 6.70 12.92 9.84
N SER A 121 6.81 13.53 11.02
CA SER A 121 6.78 14.99 11.13
C SER A 121 7.94 15.63 10.35
N ALA A 122 9.15 15.07 10.43
CA ALA A 122 10.30 15.54 9.65
C ALA A 122 10.10 15.44 8.12
N LEU A 123 9.18 14.57 7.67
CA LEU A 123 8.77 14.41 6.27
C LEU A 123 7.40 15.04 5.98
N LEU A 124 6.92 15.94 6.84
CA LEU A 124 5.63 16.63 6.71
C LEU A 124 4.42 15.69 6.55
N VAL A 125 4.43 14.56 7.27
CA VAL A 125 3.34 13.58 7.35
C VAL A 125 2.73 13.64 8.76
N PRO A 126 1.41 13.88 8.92
CA PRO A 126 0.78 13.90 10.23
C PRO A 126 0.64 12.46 10.78
N TYR A 127 1.61 12.03 11.60
CA TYR A 127 1.79 10.62 11.98
C TYR A 127 0.53 9.93 12.49
N PHE A 128 -0.10 10.42 13.56
CA PHE A 128 -1.27 9.74 14.13
C PHE A 128 -2.50 9.87 13.23
N SER A 129 -2.69 11.02 12.60
CA SER A 129 -3.76 11.24 11.63
C SER A 129 -3.70 10.22 10.50
N TRP A 130 -2.50 9.99 9.97
CA TRP A 130 -2.27 9.02 8.92
C TRP A 130 -2.31 7.60 9.45
N LYS A 131 -1.67 7.28 10.58
CA LYS A 131 -1.73 5.96 11.25
C LYS A 131 -3.18 5.48 11.39
N TYR A 132 -4.09 6.36 11.81
CA TYR A 132 -5.49 5.99 12.05
C TYR A 132 -6.31 5.82 10.78
N SER A 133 -6.16 6.69 9.77
CA SER A 133 -6.83 6.49 8.48
C SER A 133 -6.24 5.28 7.74
N HIS A 134 -4.93 5.09 7.80
CA HIS A 134 -4.22 3.99 7.19
C HIS A 134 -4.55 2.62 7.84
N ARG A 135 -4.70 2.55 9.17
CA ARG A 135 -5.22 1.34 9.84
C ARG A 135 -6.63 0.99 9.36
N ARG A 136 -7.49 1.99 9.14
CA ARG A 136 -8.83 1.78 8.58
C ARG A 136 -8.76 1.29 7.12
N HIS A 137 -7.86 1.83 6.31
CA HIS A 137 -7.57 1.31 4.97
C HIS A 137 -7.22 -0.19 5.03
N HIS A 138 -6.20 -0.59 5.79
CA HIS A 138 -5.79 -2.00 5.88
C HIS A 138 -6.86 -2.93 6.45
N SER A 139 -7.74 -2.40 7.32
CA SER A 139 -8.83 -3.19 7.87
C SER A 139 -10.00 -3.35 6.90
N ASN A 140 -10.06 -2.52 5.85
CA ASN A 140 -11.17 -2.46 4.90
C ASN A 140 -10.71 -2.57 3.43
N THR A 141 -9.48 -3.01 3.17
CA THR A 141 -8.89 -3.08 1.83
C THR A 141 -9.84 -3.74 0.83
N SER A 142 -9.97 -3.14 -0.34
CA SER A 142 -10.84 -3.59 -1.44
C SER A 142 -12.35 -3.53 -1.14
N SER A 143 -12.80 -2.95 -0.03
CA SER A 143 -14.23 -2.61 0.16
C SER A 143 -14.54 -1.32 -0.60
N ILE A 144 -15.58 -1.33 -1.44
CA ILE A 144 -15.99 -0.11 -2.16
C ILE A 144 -16.64 0.94 -1.25
N GLU A 145 -17.14 0.53 -0.07
CA GLU A 145 -17.82 1.42 0.88
C GLU A 145 -16.91 1.92 2.00
N ARG A 146 -15.95 1.10 2.44
CA ARG A 146 -15.21 1.34 3.70
C ARG A 146 -13.72 1.59 3.54
N ASP A 147 -13.13 1.28 2.38
CA ASP A 147 -11.72 1.56 2.13
C ASP A 147 -11.46 3.09 2.11
N GLU A 148 -10.27 3.52 2.54
CA GLU A 148 -9.92 4.93 2.76
C GLU A 148 -9.12 5.55 1.61
N VAL A 149 -8.67 4.78 0.62
CA VAL A 149 -7.85 5.30 -0.47
C VAL A 149 -7.98 4.47 -1.75
N PHE A 150 -7.89 5.13 -2.91
CA PHE A 150 -7.95 4.52 -4.25
C PHE A 150 -9.22 3.71 -4.54
N VAL A 151 -10.32 4.03 -3.85
CA VAL A 151 -11.62 3.39 -4.07
C VAL A 151 -12.12 3.64 -5.51
N PRO A 152 -12.40 2.59 -6.30
CA PRO A 152 -12.84 2.75 -7.67
C PRO A 152 -14.22 3.40 -7.71
N LYS A 153 -14.36 4.46 -8.50
CA LYS A 153 -15.64 5.13 -8.72
C LYS A 153 -16.49 4.35 -9.73
N PRO A 154 -17.78 4.11 -9.46
CA PRO A 154 -18.66 3.56 -10.48
C PRO A 154 -18.78 4.52 -11.66
N LYS A 155 -19.07 4.00 -12.86
CA LYS A 155 -19.06 4.79 -14.10
C LYS A 155 -19.91 6.06 -14.04
N PHE A 156 -21.04 6.02 -13.35
CA PHE A 156 -21.93 7.17 -13.20
C PHE A 156 -21.36 8.28 -12.30
N ALA A 157 -20.43 7.95 -11.40
CA ALA A 157 -19.76 8.89 -10.50
C ALA A 157 -18.44 9.45 -11.07
N LEU A 158 -18.04 9.03 -12.28
CA LEU A 158 -16.88 9.59 -12.95
C LEU A 158 -17.18 11.04 -13.36
N SER A 159 -16.21 11.93 -13.12
CA SER A 159 -16.35 13.34 -13.50
C SER A 159 -16.52 13.49 -15.01
N TRP A 160 -17.31 14.47 -15.43
CA TRP A 160 -17.60 14.75 -16.85
C TRP A 160 -16.33 14.88 -17.70
N TYR A 161 -15.26 15.42 -17.11
CA TYR A 161 -13.99 15.66 -17.78
C TYR A 161 -13.15 14.39 -18.00
N SER A 162 -13.46 13.28 -17.32
CA SER A 162 -12.70 12.02 -17.41
C SER A 162 -12.60 11.49 -18.85
N LYS A 163 -13.63 11.73 -19.67
CA LYS A 163 -13.67 11.36 -21.08
C LYS A 163 -12.59 12.07 -21.90
N TYR A 164 -12.32 13.34 -21.58
CA TYR A 164 -11.29 14.14 -22.26
C TYR A 164 -9.88 13.82 -21.76
N LEU A 165 -9.74 13.31 -20.54
CA LEU A 165 -8.45 12.89 -20.00
C LEU A 165 -8.06 11.45 -20.40
N ASN A 166 -8.98 10.67 -20.98
CA ASN A 166 -8.72 9.29 -21.40
C ASN A 166 -8.01 9.21 -22.77
N ASN A 167 -6.87 9.89 -22.89
CA ASN A 167 -5.95 9.82 -24.03
C ASN A 167 -4.48 9.91 -23.52
N PRO A 168 -3.45 9.68 -24.36
CA PRO A 168 -2.06 9.67 -23.90
C PRO A 168 -1.62 10.94 -23.16
N LEU A 169 -1.98 12.13 -23.65
CA LEU A 169 -1.64 13.40 -22.99
C LEU A 169 -2.41 13.57 -21.67
N GLY A 170 -3.71 13.25 -21.69
CA GLY A 170 -4.53 13.29 -20.48
C GLY A 170 -4.02 12.34 -19.38
N ARG A 171 -3.47 11.18 -19.75
CA ARG A 171 -2.81 10.26 -18.82
C ARG A 171 -1.52 10.84 -18.24
N ILE A 172 -0.68 11.47 -19.07
CA ILE A 172 0.55 12.14 -18.58
C ILE A 172 0.18 13.23 -17.58
N VAL A 173 -0.82 14.06 -17.89
CA VAL A 173 -1.30 15.12 -16.98
C VAL A 173 -1.86 14.52 -15.70
N THR A 174 -2.73 13.52 -15.80
CA THR A 174 -3.34 12.86 -14.63
C THR A 174 -2.29 12.24 -13.73
N LEU A 175 -1.33 11.50 -14.28
CA LEU A 175 -0.23 10.89 -13.51
C LEU A 175 0.68 11.94 -12.91
N SER A 176 0.99 13.02 -13.64
CA SER A 176 1.82 14.11 -13.12
C SER A 176 1.17 14.78 -11.91
N VAL A 177 -0.12 15.11 -12.00
CA VAL A 177 -0.90 15.68 -10.89
C VAL A 177 -1.00 14.70 -9.73
N THR A 178 -1.30 13.43 -10.01
CA THR A 178 -1.44 12.39 -8.97
C THR A 178 -0.12 12.22 -8.21
N LEU A 179 1.01 12.08 -8.91
CA LEU A 179 2.32 11.85 -8.30
C LEU A 179 2.92 13.07 -7.59
N THR A 180 2.47 14.29 -7.91
CA THR A 180 3.02 15.51 -7.30
C THR A 180 2.09 16.12 -6.25
N LEU A 181 0.80 16.23 -6.56
CA LEU A 181 -0.22 16.86 -5.71
C LEU A 181 -1.14 15.85 -5.02
N GLY A 182 -1.14 14.58 -5.44
CA GLY A 182 -2.07 13.58 -4.90
C GLY A 182 -1.93 13.41 -3.38
N TRP A 183 -0.71 13.34 -2.86
CA TRP A 183 -0.48 13.21 -1.42
C TRP A 183 -0.95 14.44 -0.61
N PRO A 184 -0.50 15.69 -0.91
CA PRO A 184 -1.03 16.87 -0.23
C PRO A 184 -2.56 17.02 -0.33
N LEU A 185 -3.13 16.74 -1.51
CA LEU A 185 -4.58 16.83 -1.71
C LEU A 185 -5.33 15.72 -0.96
N TYR A 186 -4.75 14.54 -0.80
CA TYR A 186 -5.34 13.48 0.03
C TYR A 186 -5.39 13.89 1.49
N LEU A 187 -4.29 14.44 2.03
CA LEU A 187 -4.27 14.91 3.41
C LEU A 187 -5.26 16.05 3.64
N ALA A 188 -5.26 17.06 2.78
CA ALA A 188 -6.06 18.27 2.97
C ALA A 188 -7.54 18.11 2.61
N PHE A 189 -7.87 17.31 1.59
CA PHE A 189 -9.22 17.24 1.01
C PHE A 189 -9.74 15.83 0.77
N ASN A 190 -9.01 14.79 1.20
CA ASN A 190 -9.39 13.39 1.04
C ASN A 190 -9.73 12.99 -0.42
N VAL A 191 -9.04 13.57 -1.42
CA VAL A 191 -9.43 13.47 -2.84
C VAL A 191 -9.49 12.05 -3.41
N SER A 192 -8.71 11.12 -2.86
CA SER A 192 -8.64 9.72 -3.26
C SER A 192 -9.35 8.78 -2.28
N GLY A 193 -9.91 9.29 -1.18
CA GLY A 193 -10.57 8.48 -0.17
C GLY A 193 -12.07 8.32 -0.39
N ARG A 194 -12.69 7.53 0.47
CA ARG A 194 -14.15 7.35 0.49
C ARG A 194 -14.89 8.65 0.84
N PRO A 195 -16.15 8.78 0.39
CA PRO A 195 -16.99 9.88 0.84
C PRO A 195 -17.31 9.76 2.33
N TYR A 196 -17.35 10.91 2.98
CA TYR A 196 -17.81 11.06 4.37
C TYR A 196 -19.03 11.99 4.43
N PRO A 197 -19.89 11.89 5.46
CA PRO A 197 -21.03 12.79 5.64
C PRO A 197 -20.65 14.27 5.79
N ARG A 198 -19.40 14.55 6.14
CA ARG A 198 -18.82 15.88 6.31
C ARG A 198 -17.48 15.96 5.59
N PHE A 199 -16.96 17.18 5.45
CA PHE A 199 -15.61 17.40 4.93
C PHE A 199 -14.58 16.58 5.71
N ALA A 200 -13.77 15.80 4.99
CA ALA A 200 -12.75 14.93 5.55
C ALA A 200 -11.36 15.54 5.29
N CYS A 201 -10.62 15.76 6.38
CA CYS A 201 -9.30 16.37 6.38
C CYS A 201 -8.45 15.67 7.44
N HIS A 202 -7.22 15.30 7.10
CA HIS A 202 -6.30 14.63 8.02
C HIS A 202 -5.72 15.57 9.09
N PHE A 203 -5.93 16.87 8.95
CA PHE A 203 -5.54 17.90 9.93
C PHE A 203 -6.72 18.41 10.77
N ASP A 204 -7.91 17.80 10.65
CA ASP A 204 -9.07 18.13 11.48
C ASP A 204 -9.28 17.04 12.54
N PRO A 205 -8.94 17.29 13.82
CA PRO A 205 -9.21 16.37 14.92
C PRO A 205 -10.69 16.02 15.10
N TYR A 206 -11.61 16.87 14.62
CA TYR A 206 -13.05 16.63 14.67
C TYR A 206 -13.59 16.09 13.33
N GLY A 207 -12.69 15.78 12.40
CA GLY A 207 -13.02 15.23 11.10
C GLY A 207 -13.70 13.86 11.22
N PRO A 208 -14.57 13.50 10.27
CA PRO A 208 -15.36 12.27 10.31
C PRO A 208 -14.54 10.99 10.13
N ILE A 209 -13.23 11.12 9.87
CA ILE A 209 -12.27 10.03 9.78
C ILE A 209 -12.01 9.42 11.17
N TYR A 210 -11.99 10.26 12.21
CA TYR A 210 -11.50 9.90 13.55
C TYR A 210 -12.63 9.73 14.56
N THR A 211 -12.36 8.88 15.55
CA THR A 211 -13.20 8.74 16.74
C THR A 211 -12.76 9.73 17.83
N ASP A 212 -13.64 9.99 18.79
CA ASP A 212 -13.38 10.89 19.91
C ASP A 212 -12.11 10.54 20.71
N ARG A 213 -11.76 9.25 20.78
CA ARG A 213 -10.59 8.76 21.51
C ARG A 213 -9.26 9.04 20.79
N GLU A 214 -9.28 9.22 19.48
CA GLU A 214 -8.06 9.45 18.67
C GLU A 214 -7.69 10.93 18.58
N ARG A 215 -8.61 11.85 18.92
CA ARG A 215 -8.46 13.31 18.68
C ARG A 215 -7.20 13.91 19.28
N THR A 216 -6.86 13.57 20.51
CA THR A 216 -5.68 14.10 21.19
C THR A 216 -4.40 13.79 20.41
N GLN A 217 -4.33 12.62 19.78
CA GLN A 217 -3.18 12.24 18.97
C GLN A 217 -3.14 12.96 17.62
N ILE A 218 -4.30 13.34 17.07
CA ILE A 218 -4.37 14.23 15.89
C ILE A 218 -3.74 15.58 16.23
N PHE A 219 -4.12 16.19 17.36
CA PHE A 219 -3.50 17.43 17.83
C PHE A 219 -1.98 17.30 18.01
N ILE A 220 -1.50 16.17 18.54
CA ILE A 220 -0.05 15.93 18.69
C ILE A 220 0.65 15.87 17.32
N SER A 221 0.02 15.26 16.31
CA SER A 221 0.56 15.22 14.94
C SER A 221 0.63 16.60 14.31
N ASP A 222 -0.43 17.40 14.46
CA ASP A 222 -0.47 18.77 13.94
C ASP A 222 0.59 19.65 14.61
N ALA A 223 0.78 19.50 15.93
CA ALA A 223 1.85 20.17 16.65
C ALA A 223 3.25 19.77 16.13
N GLY A 224 3.47 18.48 15.83
CA GLY A 224 4.69 17.99 15.19
C GLY A 224 4.94 18.65 13.82
N LEU A 225 3.91 18.75 12.99
CA LEU A 225 3.99 19.42 11.70
C LEU A 225 4.26 20.92 11.83
N MET A 226 3.63 21.59 12.79
CA MET A 226 3.90 23.00 13.08
C MET A 226 5.35 23.21 13.51
N ALA A 227 5.89 22.33 14.37
CA ALA A 227 7.28 22.39 14.80
C ALA A 227 8.26 22.22 13.63
N THR A 228 8.05 21.20 12.78
CA THR A 228 8.89 21.00 11.58
C THR A 228 8.74 22.16 10.61
N SER A 229 7.52 22.64 10.34
CA SER A 229 7.27 23.77 9.45
C SER A 229 7.95 25.05 9.93
N TYR A 230 7.94 25.30 11.24
CA TYR A 230 8.66 26.42 11.84
C TYR A 230 10.18 26.28 11.67
N ALA A 231 10.75 25.09 11.90
CA ALA A 231 12.17 24.84 11.65
C ALA A 231 12.53 25.09 10.18
N LEU A 232 11.72 24.60 9.24
CA LEU A 232 11.90 24.83 7.80
C LEU A 232 11.79 26.33 7.45
N TYR A 233 10.85 27.06 8.05
CA TYR A 233 10.76 28.51 7.90
C TYR A 233 12.05 29.21 8.35
N ARG A 234 12.63 28.82 9.50
CA ARG A 234 13.90 29.38 9.98
C ARG A 234 15.06 29.07 9.04
N PHE A 235 15.12 27.87 8.45
CA PHE A 235 16.11 27.54 7.41
C PHE A 235 15.91 28.38 6.14
N ALA A 236 14.67 28.53 5.66
CA ALA A 236 14.35 29.37 4.50
C ALA A 236 14.74 30.83 4.73
N ALA A 237 14.49 31.36 5.93
CA ALA A 237 14.86 32.73 6.30
C ALA A 237 16.39 32.93 6.35
N SER A 238 17.15 31.89 6.69
CA SER A 238 18.62 31.97 6.86
C SER A 238 19.39 31.72 5.57
N TYR A 239 18.97 30.73 4.76
CA TYR A 239 19.68 30.28 3.56
C TYR A 239 18.96 30.61 2.24
N GLY A 240 17.73 31.10 2.34
CA GLY A 240 16.86 31.43 1.21
C GLY A 240 15.90 30.30 0.83
N PHE A 241 14.71 30.69 0.36
CA PHE A 241 13.66 29.77 -0.07
C PHE A 241 14.13 28.78 -1.13
N TRP A 242 14.82 29.24 -2.18
CA TRP A 242 15.30 28.37 -3.26
C TRP A 242 16.42 27.42 -2.85
N TRP A 243 17.16 27.76 -1.79
CA TRP A 243 18.09 26.81 -1.21
C TRP A 243 17.31 25.67 -0.55
N LEU A 244 16.36 25.99 0.33
CA LEU A 244 15.53 25.00 1.01
C LEU A 244 14.73 24.13 0.03
N ALA A 245 14.14 24.75 -0.98
CA ALA A 245 13.40 24.04 -2.03
C ALA A 245 14.28 23.00 -2.73
N ARG A 246 15.53 23.33 -3.07
CA ARG A 246 16.45 22.40 -3.73
C ARG A 246 16.98 21.30 -2.80
N VAL A 247 17.28 21.60 -1.54
CA VAL A 247 17.90 20.62 -0.64
C VAL A 247 16.89 19.72 0.08
N TYR A 248 15.68 20.23 0.35
CA TYR A 248 14.63 19.55 1.12
C TYR A 248 13.33 19.40 0.32
N GLY A 249 12.85 20.47 -0.31
CA GLY A 249 11.54 20.48 -1.00
C GLY A 249 11.44 19.49 -2.17
N VAL A 250 12.41 19.47 -3.07
CA VAL A 250 12.40 18.55 -4.23
C VAL A 250 12.59 17.08 -3.79
N PRO A 251 13.53 16.73 -2.90
CA PRO A 251 13.58 15.38 -2.33
C PRO A 251 12.26 14.96 -1.66
N LEU A 252 11.62 15.85 -0.90
CA LEU A 252 10.32 15.56 -0.27
C LEU A 252 9.21 15.32 -1.32
N LEU A 253 9.20 16.07 -2.42
CA LEU A 253 8.28 15.82 -3.53
C LEU A 253 8.48 14.42 -4.14
N ILE A 254 9.73 13.95 -4.19
CA ILE A 254 10.06 12.59 -4.65
C ILE A 254 9.58 11.54 -3.65
N VAL A 255 9.71 11.77 -2.34
CA VAL A 255 9.11 10.90 -1.30
C VAL A 255 7.60 10.78 -1.50
N ASN A 256 6.91 11.92 -1.65
CA ASN A 256 5.47 11.96 -1.92
C ASN A 256 5.10 11.21 -3.21
N GLY A 257 5.90 11.40 -4.26
CA GLY A 257 5.71 10.70 -5.54
C GLY A 257 5.88 9.19 -5.41
N TRP A 258 6.89 8.71 -4.67
CA TRP A 258 7.07 7.28 -4.40
C TRP A 258 5.92 6.70 -3.59
N LEU A 259 5.49 7.39 -2.53
CA LEU A 259 4.34 6.99 -1.71
C LEU A 259 3.09 6.78 -2.57
N VAL A 260 2.73 7.79 -3.37
CA VAL A 260 1.58 7.71 -4.25
C VAL A 260 1.77 6.65 -5.34
N LEU A 261 2.96 6.52 -5.92
CA LEU A 261 3.23 5.53 -6.95
C LEU A 261 3.06 4.10 -6.44
N ILE A 262 3.67 3.78 -5.29
CA ILE A 262 3.63 2.44 -4.69
C ILE A 262 2.19 2.04 -4.39
N THR A 263 1.46 2.91 -3.69
CA THR A 263 0.04 2.67 -3.34
C THR A 263 -0.86 2.61 -4.57
N TYR A 264 -0.67 3.49 -5.55
CA TYR A 264 -1.41 3.45 -6.82
C TYR A 264 -1.20 2.11 -7.54
N LEU A 265 0.05 1.64 -7.64
CA LEU A 265 0.36 0.37 -8.30
C LEU A 265 -0.20 -0.85 -7.55
N GLN A 266 -0.19 -0.80 -6.21
CA GLN A 266 -0.74 -1.85 -5.36
C GLN A 266 -2.26 -1.95 -5.49
N HIS A 267 -2.97 -0.82 -5.56
CA HIS A 267 -4.43 -0.84 -5.41
C HIS A 267 -5.23 -0.67 -6.72
N THR A 268 -4.63 -0.24 -7.83
CA THR A 268 -5.41 0.14 -9.04
C THR A 268 -5.30 -0.83 -10.22
N HIS A 269 -4.61 -1.96 -10.07
CA HIS A 269 -4.44 -2.90 -11.17
C HIS A 269 -5.81 -3.52 -11.60
N PRO A 270 -6.16 -3.57 -12.90
CA PRO A 270 -7.48 -4.04 -13.37
C PRO A 270 -7.89 -5.47 -13.01
N ALA A 271 -6.92 -6.28 -12.58
CA ALA A 271 -7.14 -7.66 -12.13
C ALA A 271 -7.54 -7.78 -10.66
N LEU A 272 -7.40 -6.70 -9.87
CA LEU A 272 -7.69 -6.69 -8.44
C LEU A 272 -9.20 -6.54 -8.22
N PRO A 273 -9.82 -7.44 -7.45
CA PRO A 273 -11.24 -7.33 -7.14
C PRO A 273 -11.48 -6.21 -6.12
N HIS A 274 -12.64 -5.58 -6.24
CA HIS A 274 -13.21 -4.74 -5.20
C HIS A 274 -14.62 -5.27 -4.91
N TYR A 275 -14.97 -5.34 -3.64
CA TYR A 275 -16.16 -6.01 -3.15
C TYR A 275 -17.11 -5.01 -2.52
N ASP A 276 -18.40 -5.21 -2.75
CA ASP A 276 -19.44 -4.53 -1.99
C ASP A 276 -19.69 -5.22 -0.65
N SER A 277 -20.54 -4.61 0.17
CA SER A 277 -20.91 -5.12 1.49
C SER A 277 -21.54 -6.52 1.51
N SER A 278 -22.02 -7.05 0.39
CA SER A 278 -22.60 -8.40 0.30
C SER A 278 -21.53 -9.49 0.18
N GLU A 279 -20.38 -9.16 -0.42
CA GLU A 279 -19.29 -10.10 -0.66
C GLU A 279 -18.06 -9.84 0.21
N TRP A 280 -17.85 -8.61 0.66
CA TRP A 280 -16.62 -8.24 1.36
C TRP A 280 -16.49 -8.97 2.70
N ASP A 281 -15.32 -9.58 2.91
CA ASP A 281 -14.84 -9.97 4.23
C ASP A 281 -13.35 -9.64 4.35
N TRP A 282 -12.86 -9.57 5.60
CA TRP A 282 -11.50 -9.13 5.88
C TRP A 282 -10.41 -9.98 5.19
N LEU A 283 -10.62 -11.31 5.08
CA LEU A 283 -9.65 -12.20 4.44
C LEU A 283 -9.63 -12.02 2.92
N ARG A 284 -10.79 -11.86 2.28
CA ARG A 284 -10.90 -11.56 0.83
C ARG A 284 -10.28 -10.21 0.50
N GLY A 285 -10.58 -9.18 1.30
CA GLY A 285 -10.00 -7.84 1.14
C GLY A 285 -8.48 -7.85 1.21
N GLY A 286 -7.90 -8.48 2.24
CA GLY A 286 -6.44 -8.57 2.39
C GLY A 286 -5.76 -9.48 1.35
N ALA A 287 -6.41 -10.56 0.91
CA ALA A 287 -5.84 -11.50 -0.07
C ALA A 287 -5.83 -10.95 -1.51
N GLY A 288 -6.77 -10.05 -1.84
CA GLY A 288 -6.83 -9.38 -3.14
C GLY A 288 -5.54 -8.59 -3.44
N ASP A 289 -5.03 -7.89 -2.43
CA ASP A 289 -3.86 -6.99 -2.52
C ASP A 289 -2.52 -7.75 -2.46
N GLY A 290 -2.42 -8.80 -1.63
CA GLY A 290 -1.20 -9.62 -1.46
C GLY A 290 -1.02 -10.79 -2.44
N GLY A 291 -2.00 -11.05 -3.31
CA GLY A 291 -2.11 -12.27 -4.11
C GLY A 291 -1.06 -12.50 -5.20
N GLN A 292 -0.15 -11.55 -5.46
CA GLN A 292 0.95 -11.76 -6.41
C GLN A 292 2.14 -12.51 -5.78
N GLY A 293 2.38 -12.36 -4.46
CA GLY A 293 3.51 -13.02 -3.77
C GLY A 293 3.28 -14.50 -3.42
N LEU A 294 2.04 -14.87 -3.09
CA LEU A 294 1.70 -16.25 -2.67
C LEU A 294 1.70 -17.28 -3.81
N ARG A 295 1.76 -16.84 -5.07
CA ARG A 295 1.78 -17.74 -6.25
C ARG A 295 3.10 -18.49 -6.42
N GLY A 296 4.22 -17.98 -5.88
CA GLY A 296 5.50 -18.68 -5.93
C GLY A 296 5.52 -19.99 -5.14
N ALA A 297 4.69 -20.10 -4.09
CA ALA A 297 4.62 -21.28 -3.24
C ALA A 297 3.67 -22.38 -3.78
N GLN A 298 2.68 -22.02 -4.60
CA GLN A 298 1.69 -22.99 -5.11
C GLN A 298 2.12 -23.72 -6.40
N GLN A 299 3.14 -23.24 -7.12
CA GLN A 299 3.63 -23.90 -8.33
C GLN A 299 4.48 -25.16 -8.05
N GLY A 300 4.76 -25.48 -6.79
CA GLY A 300 5.51 -26.68 -6.38
C GLY A 300 4.67 -27.94 -6.14
N VAL A 301 3.34 -27.89 -6.30
CA VAL A 301 2.46 -29.04 -6.07
C VAL A 301 2.03 -29.64 -7.43
N PRO A 302 2.41 -30.89 -7.77
CA PRO A 302 1.97 -31.52 -9.01
C PRO A 302 0.45 -31.72 -9.01
N GLN A 303 -0.26 -31.04 -9.90
CA GLN A 303 -1.68 -31.32 -10.14
C GLN A 303 -1.79 -32.48 -11.14
N HIS A 304 -2.28 -33.64 -10.69
CA HIS A 304 -2.67 -34.75 -11.56
C HIS A 304 -3.89 -34.34 -12.40
N HIS A 305 -3.73 -34.30 -13.72
CA HIS A 305 -4.83 -34.05 -14.67
C HIS A 305 -5.69 -35.31 -14.88
N GLY A 306 -6.95 -35.25 -14.44
CA GLY A 306 -8.01 -36.15 -14.89
C GLY A 306 -8.81 -35.53 -16.04
N HIS A 307 -8.99 -36.28 -17.13
CA HIS A 307 -9.75 -35.89 -18.33
C HIS A 307 -11.24 -35.62 -18.03
N PRO A 308 -11.87 -34.56 -18.60
CA PRO A 308 -13.30 -34.36 -18.50
C PRO A 308 -14.06 -35.16 -19.59
N ARG A 309 -15.10 -35.90 -19.16
CA ARG A 309 -16.10 -36.52 -20.06
C ARG A 309 -17.08 -35.45 -20.59
N ARG A 310 -17.43 -35.56 -21.87
CA ARG A 310 -18.37 -34.69 -22.62
C ARG A 310 -19.81 -34.79 -22.09
N ALA A 311 -20.52 -33.66 -22.07
CA ALA A 311 -21.98 -33.60 -21.96
C ALA A 311 -22.64 -33.46 -23.36
N PRO A 312 -23.84 -34.01 -23.59
CA PRO A 312 -24.55 -33.93 -24.89
C PRO A 312 -25.45 -32.69 -25.03
N PRO A 313 -25.85 -32.30 -26.26
CA PRO A 313 -26.57 -31.05 -26.54
C PRO A 313 -28.11 -31.16 -26.39
N LEU A 314 -28.77 -30.05 -26.03
CA LEU A 314 -30.22 -29.88 -26.02
C LEU A 314 -30.74 -29.34 -27.37
N LEU A 315 -31.91 -29.83 -27.79
CA LEU A 315 -32.70 -29.44 -28.96
C LEU A 315 -33.82 -28.46 -28.57
N ASP A 316 -34.20 -27.60 -29.52
CA ASP A 316 -35.24 -26.57 -29.47
C ASP A 316 -36.69 -27.08 -29.66
N ASP A 317 -37.62 -26.17 -29.31
CA ASP A 317 -39.03 -25.99 -29.72
C ASP A 317 -40.15 -26.91 -29.19
N ALA A 318 -41.12 -26.32 -28.44
CA ALA A 318 -42.44 -25.93 -28.98
C ALA A 318 -43.52 -25.64 -27.90
N ALA A 319 -44.40 -24.69 -28.24
CA ALA A 319 -45.83 -24.55 -27.91
C ALA A 319 -46.31 -23.78 -26.66
N LEU A 320 -46.88 -22.59 -26.94
CA LEU A 320 -47.93 -21.87 -26.18
C LEU A 320 -49.30 -22.61 -26.26
N PRO A 321 -50.29 -22.25 -25.43
CA PRO A 321 -51.30 -21.30 -25.89
C PRO A 321 -51.77 -20.25 -24.86
N ARG A 322 -52.47 -19.25 -25.41
CA ARG A 322 -52.95 -17.97 -24.89
C ARG A 322 -54.16 -18.07 -23.96
N HIS A 323 -54.34 -17.07 -23.09
CA HIS A 323 -55.61 -16.31 -22.98
C HIS A 323 -55.35 -14.93 -22.38
N GLY A 324 -55.93 -13.89 -23.00
CA GLY A 324 -55.79 -12.48 -22.62
C GLY A 324 -56.94 -11.97 -21.75
N GLY A 325 -56.78 -10.74 -21.26
CA GLY A 325 -57.81 -9.98 -20.56
C GLY A 325 -57.20 -8.76 -19.86
N ASP A 326 -57.76 -7.59 -20.15
CA ASP A 326 -57.18 -6.25 -20.03
C ASP A 326 -57.69 -5.50 -18.76
N GLN A 327 -57.08 -4.34 -18.51
CA GLN A 327 -57.52 -3.18 -17.70
C GLN A 327 -57.18 -3.11 -16.19
N GLY A 328 -56.25 -2.21 -15.86
CA GLY A 328 -56.63 -0.86 -15.43
C GLY A 328 -56.71 -0.51 -13.93
N HIS A 329 -55.82 0.41 -13.53
CA HIS A 329 -55.98 1.49 -12.53
C HIS A 329 -55.57 1.32 -11.04
N GLN A 330 -54.79 2.34 -10.65
CA GLN A 330 -54.71 3.05 -9.37
C GLN A 330 -53.71 2.64 -8.27
N ALA A 331 -52.68 3.48 -8.22
CA ALA A 331 -51.91 3.99 -7.09
C ALA A 331 -52.52 3.81 -5.68
N ALA A 332 -51.68 3.35 -4.75
CA ALA A 332 -51.80 3.68 -3.33
C ALA A 332 -50.41 3.88 -2.73
N ALA A 333 -50.19 5.09 -2.21
CA ALA A 333 -49.02 5.49 -1.45
C ALA A 333 -49.01 4.83 -0.07
N GLY A 334 -47.90 4.19 0.29
CA GLY A 334 -47.65 3.68 1.64
C GLY A 334 -46.56 4.49 2.34
N ARG A 335 -46.96 5.39 3.23
CA ARG A 335 -46.08 6.00 4.24
C ARG A 335 -45.63 4.94 5.23
N VAL A 336 -44.33 4.88 5.53
CA VAL A 336 -43.80 4.25 6.76
C VAL A 336 -43.02 5.31 7.53
N LEU A 337 -43.58 5.70 8.68
CA LEU A 337 -42.96 6.53 9.71
C LEU A 337 -42.19 5.63 10.70
N PRO A 338 -41.27 6.19 11.52
CA PRO A 338 -40.08 5.50 12.02
C PRO A 338 -40.32 4.66 13.27
N VAL A 339 -39.53 3.60 13.42
CA VAL A 339 -39.39 2.86 14.68
C VAL A 339 -38.45 3.64 15.60
N ARG A 340 -38.99 4.08 16.74
CA ARG A 340 -38.26 4.59 17.91
C ARG A 340 -38.70 3.75 19.11
N ARG A 341 -37.77 3.12 19.81
CA ARG A 341 -37.75 2.81 21.26
C ARG A 341 -36.34 2.29 21.59
N ASP A 342 -35.53 3.05 22.33
CA ASP A 342 -35.33 2.99 23.80
C ASP A 342 -34.24 1.95 24.11
N SER A 343 -33.00 2.33 24.44
CA SER A 343 -32.47 2.89 25.69
C SER A 343 -32.53 1.93 26.90
N ALA A 344 -31.36 1.78 27.52
CA ALA A 344 -31.04 1.23 28.85
C ALA A 344 -30.89 -0.30 29.01
N ALA A 345 -29.65 -0.72 29.31
CA ALA A 345 -29.32 -1.35 30.59
C ALA A 345 -27.78 -1.43 30.75
N GLU A 346 -27.28 -0.64 31.69
CA GLU A 346 -25.97 -0.77 32.34
C GLU A 346 -25.88 -2.10 33.11
N GLY A 347 -24.66 -2.60 33.28
CA GLY A 347 -24.34 -3.77 34.08
C GLY A 347 -22.86 -3.80 34.39
N ASP A 348 -22.49 -3.09 35.46
CA ASP A 348 -21.19 -3.16 36.14
C ASP A 348 -20.93 -4.58 36.70
N VAL A 349 -19.70 -5.07 36.55
CA VAL A 349 -19.11 -6.06 37.46
C VAL A 349 -17.64 -5.70 37.68
N GLU A 350 -17.35 -5.17 38.87
CA GLU A 350 -16.03 -5.12 39.47
C GLU A 350 -15.58 -6.51 39.98
N GLY A 351 -14.27 -6.72 40.01
CA GLY A 351 -13.60 -7.41 41.13
C GLY A 351 -13.11 -8.84 40.88
N GLY A 352 -11.80 -9.05 40.98
CA GLY A 352 -11.24 -10.40 41.15
C GLY A 352 -9.74 -10.51 40.85
N ALA A 353 -8.92 -10.25 41.86
CA ALA A 353 -7.46 -10.37 41.84
C ALA A 353 -6.97 -11.83 41.77
N GLY A 354 -5.77 -12.00 41.18
CA GLY A 354 -4.73 -12.94 41.62
C GLY A 354 -4.85 -14.42 41.23
N MET A 355 -3.86 -14.93 40.50
CA MET A 355 -3.03 -16.05 40.99
C MET A 355 -1.83 -16.30 40.05
N HIS A 356 -0.64 -16.18 40.62
CA HIS A 356 0.60 -16.76 40.11
C HIS A 356 0.52 -18.29 40.08
N LEU A 357 0.97 -18.93 39.00
CA LEU A 357 1.58 -20.27 39.08
C LEU A 357 2.79 -20.38 38.14
N ARG A 358 3.97 -20.49 38.77
CA ARG A 358 5.18 -21.09 38.21
C ARG A 358 4.98 -22.61 38.12
N GLY A 359 5.50 -23.23 37.08
CA GLY A 359 5.72 -24.67 37.00
C GLY A 359 6.90 -24.96 36.08
N ALA A 360 8.07 -25.20 36.66
CA ALA A 360 9.24 -25.70 35.97
C ALA A 360 9.17 -27.23 35.87
N GLY A 361 9.58 -27.78 34.73
CA GLY A 361 9.76 -29.23 34.52
C GLY A 361 10.92 -29.49 33.57
N ARG A 362 11.96 -30.16 34.08
CA ARG A 362 13.18 -30.62 33.40
C ARG A 362 12.92 -31.87 32.55
N GLY A 363 13.81 -32.12 31.59
CA GLY A 363 14.04 -33.39 30.88
C GLY A 363 14.02 -33.15 29.36
N GLU A 364 14.91 -33.65 28.51
CA GLU A 364 16.00 -34.61 28.64
C GLU A 364 16.81 -34.49 27.33
N LYS A 365 18.15 -34.56 27.39
CA LYS A 365 18.98 -34.67 26.18
C LYS A 365 18.98 -36.14 25.75
N ALA A 366 18.55 -36.42 24.52
CA ALA A 366 18.87 -37.65 23.82
C ALA A 366 19.33 -37.32 22.40
N GLY A 367 20.57 -37.71 22.09
CA GLY A 367 21.14 -37.65 20.76
C GLY A 367 20.54 -38.72 19.86
N GLY A 368 20.25 -38.35 18.62
CA GLY A 368 19.89 -39.24 17.53
C GLY A 368 20.46 -38.68 16.25
N CYS A 369 21.58 -39.26 15.82
CA CYS A 369 22.23 -38.98 14.55
C CYS A 369 21.34 -39.53 13.42
N LEU A 370 20.82 -38.67 12.54
CA LEU A 370 20.21 -39.10 11.28
C LEU A 370 20.84 -38.33 10.13
N LEU A 371 21.53 -39.11 9.29
CA LEU A 371 22.26 -38.72 8.10
C LEU A 371 21.37 -37.95 7.13
N VAL A 372 21.77 -36.72 6.79
CA VAL A 372 21.21 -35.95 5.68
C VAL A 372 22.02 -36.27 4.42
N PRO A 373 21.41 -36.73 3.31
CA PRO A 373 22.11 -36.87 2.04
C PRO A 373 22.51 -35.50 1.51
N GLU A 374 23.81 -35.30 1.28
CA GLU A 374 24.31 -34.21 0.43
C GLU A 374 23.70 -34.33 -0.96
N GLY A 375 23.02 -33.29 -1.43
CA GLY A 375 22.63 -33.27 -2.84
C GLY A 375 21.62 -32.22 -3.27
N VAL A 376 21.82 -30.93 -2.99
CA VAL A 376 21.50 -29.83 -3.94
C VAL A 376 22.37 -28.61 -3.61
N LEU A 377 23.69 -28.75 -3.76
CA LEU A 377 24.63 -27.62 -3.66
C LEU A 377 25.66 -27.72 -4.78
N ASN A 378 25.19 -27.92 -6.02
CA ASN A 378 26.05 -27.78 -7.20
C ASN A 378 25.25 -27.59 -8.51
N ARG A 379 24.56 -26.46 -8.67
CA ARG A 379 24.11 -25.94 -9.98
C ARG A 379 24.23 -24.42 -10.08
N SER A 380 25.40 -23.88 -9.77
CA SER A 380 25.69 -22.46 -10.09
C SER A 380 27.09 -22.20 -10.66
N VAL A 381 27.83 -23.25 -11.06
CA VAL A 381 29.22 -23.08 -11.55
C VAL A 381 29.41 -23.49 -13.02
N ASN A 382 28.40 -24.00 -13.73
CA ASN A 382 28.60 -24.48 -15.11
C ASN A 382 27.61 -23.95 -16.15
N GLN A 383 27.46 -22.62 -16.21
CA GLN A 383 26.87 -21.95 -17.38
C GLN A 383 27.69 -20.73 -17.80
N LYS A 384 29.01 -20.91 -17.85
CA LYS A 384 29.96 -19.91 -18.38
C LYS A 384 30.89 -20.55 -19.40
N ARG A 385 30.33 -21.18 -20.44
CA ARG A 385 31.03 -21.62 -21.65
C ARG A 385 30.02 -22.01 -22.74
N ARG A 386 29.45 -20.99 -23.39
CA ARG A 386 29.03 -21.04 -24.80
C ARG A 386 28.49 -19.65 -25.18
N PHE A 387 29.32 -18.93 -25.91
CA PHE A 387 29.06 -17.90 -26.91
C PHE A 387 30.20 -16.87 -26.82
N GLY A 388 31.20 -17.11 -27.67
CA GLY A 388 32.20 -16.11 -28.02
C GLY A 388 31.71 -15.25 -29.18
N GLU A 389 32.32 -14.07 -29.22
CA GLU A 389 32.57 -13.19 -30.36
C GLU A 389 31.44 -12.33 -30.93
N GLY A 390 31.68 -11.01 -30.88
CA GLY A 390 31.24 -10.07 -31.90
C GLY A 390 30.51 -8.82 -31.38
N GLY A 391 31.18 -7.67 -31.41
CA GLY A 391 30.50 -6.37 -31.58
C GLY A 391 30.61 -5.37 -30.43
N LYS A 392 31.42 -4.34 -30.64
CA LYS A 392 31.51 -3.12 -29.83
C LYS A 392 30.16 -2.40 -29.78
N GLY A 393 29.64 -2.11 -28.58
CA GLY A 393 28.51 -1.19 -28.39
C GLY A 393 27.72 -1.48 -27.11
N GLY A 394 28.19 -1.00 -25.95
CA GLY A 394 27.48 -1.32 -24.70
C GLY A 394 28.04 -0.67 -23.43
N ARG A 395 28.55 0.56 -23.49
CA ARG A 395 28.83 1.37 -22.29
C ARG A 395 27.69 2.36 -22.06
N ALA A 396 26.54 1.84 -21.62
CA ALA A 396 25.43 2.65 -21.11
C ALA A 396 24.45 1.90 -20.19
N VAL A 397 24.51 0.56 -20.11
CA VAL A 397 23.51 -0.24 -19.36
C VAL A 397 23.97 -0.64 -17.95
N ALA A 398 25.24 -0.37 -17.58
CA ALA A 398 25.79 -0.78 -16.28
C ALA A 398 25.37 0.10 -15.09
N ALA A 399 24.74 1.27 -15.31
CA ALA A 399 24.37 2.18 -14.21
C ALA A 399 22.99 1.88 -13.58
N LEU A 400 22.08 1.20 -14.28
CA LEU A 400 20.74 0.90 -13.75
C LEU A 400 20.65 -0.40 -12.93
N SER A 401 21.66 -1.27 -12.98
CA SER A 401 21.63 -2.54 -12.25
C SER A 401 21.95 -2.40 -10.75
N LEU A 402 22.49 -1.26 -10.31
CA LEU A 402 22.83 -1.01 -8.90
C LEU A 402 21.65 -0.46 -8.06
N LEU A 403 20.53 -0.08 -8.67
CA LEU A 403 19.34 0.45 -7.99
C LEU A 403 18.28 -0.63 -7.66
N ARG A 404 18.50 -1.88 -8.09
CA ARG A 404 17.49 -2.95 -7.97
C ARG A 404 17.28 -3.58 -6.58
N PRO A 405 18.21 -3.57 -5.60
CA PRO A 405 17.93 -4.18 -4.31
C PRO A 405 17.31 -3.21 -3.28
N LEU A 406 17.16 -1.91 -3.57
CA LEU A 406 16.72 -0.93 -2.55
C LEU A 406 15.20 -0.81 -2.36
N CYS A 407 14.36 -1.26 -3.30
CA CYS A 407 12.89 -1.07 -3.23
C CYS A 407 12.05 -2.33 -2.99
N VAL A 408 12.63 -3.54 -2.88
CA VAL A 408 11.84 -4.80 -2.86
C VAL A 408 11.82 -5.49 -1.48
N SER A 409 12.52 -4.98 -0.46
CA SER A 409 12.64 -5.70 0.82
C SER A 409 11.57 -5.36 1.88
N ALA A 410 10.47 -4.68 1.53
CA ALA A 410 9.48 -4.19 2.51
C ALA A 410 8.17 -5.00 2.56
N SER A 411 8.07 -6.17 1.92
CA SER A 411 6.85 -7.01 1.95
C SER A 411 7.02 -8.38 2.62
N SER A 412 8.08 -8.56 3.40
CA SER A 412 8.26 -9.74 4.24
C SER A 412 8.99 -9.38 5.52
N SER A 413 8.25 -8.90 6.52
CA SER A 413 8.64 -8.92 7.93
C SER A 413 7.37 -8.95 8.76
#